data_AF-A0A9N9SJP8-F1
#
_entry.id   AF-A0A9N9SJP8-F1
#
_cell.length_a   1.000
_cell.length_b   1.000
_cell.length_c   1.000
_cell.angle_alpha   90.00
_cell.angle_beta   90.00
_cell.angle_gamma   90.00
#
_symmetry.space_group_name_H-M   'P 1'
#
loop_
_entity.id
_entity.type
_entity.pdbx_description
1 polymer ?
#
loop_
_entity_poly.entity_id
_entity_poly.type
_entity_poly.pdbx_seq_one_letter_code
_entity_poly.pdbx_strand_id
1 'polypeptide(L)'
;MCINDNKRFTEEFLCRIVYQFAFAVKTIDHYDGGFQLGEIFLDDNFSVKLHNFDVVSCDKKKPHNMFSLGVLLYKLCSLRYIDINSVSEKQLLDLRSTYSKEMLSFISNLLQDFGELKDNVDKILCHSTILLKSQQWNKMHCFVQTDETTISCSTTCTANCNEEKNYFIRKLEKLRNKEAALLVREQKLAEREHRLSNKEKKIALMEKTVQEKLQKLELYLKHSRDTKFSTSGSSNLNYTKPSKKTQPSYDNLDSTYVSCVDSVVCPTSKKLNVNAIVKPAPFTRTLSERRIRFKGYSPLKDMDLNKRRSIRLAKPNINKDIENASKSDWVTCSEDNASVDLKKKTLNKKCKQLFPKTVAAYENATDIKLDTQPKPPKWTEENKKYAFKLLRLMNDDKENQSVEVKHTYL
;
A
#
# COMPACT_ATOMS: atom_id res chain seq x y z
N MET A 1 -0.43 23.51 -11.50
CA MET A 1 0.53 23.73 -10.38
C MET A 1 1.77 24.47 -10.86
N CYS A 2 2.56 23.95 -11.81
CA CYS A 2 3.77 24.63 -12.31
C CYS A 2 3.52 26.03 -12.89
N ILE A 3 2.45 26.17 -13.69
CA ILE A 3 2.05 27.45 -14.30
C ILE A 3 1.71 28.51 -13.24
N ASN A 4 1.11 28.11 -12.11
CA ASN A 4 0.70 29.04 -11.07
C ASN A 4 1.88 29.48 -10.19
N ASP A 5 2.90 28.62 -10.06
CA ASP A 5 4.03 28.83 -9.15
C ASP A 5 5.26 29.43 -9.85
N ASN A 6 5.20 29.72 -11.16
CA ASN A 6 6.36 30.12 -11.97
C ASN A 6 7.59 29.20 -11.80
N LYS A 7 7.34 27.90 -11.61
CA LYS A 7 8.39 26.88 -11.48
C LYS A 7 8.59 26.18 -12.81
N ARG A 8 9.84 26.07 -13.26
CA ARG A 8 10.21 25.30 -14.45
C ARG A 8 10.62 23.89 -14.06
N PHE A 9 10.49 22.94 -14.97
CA PHE A 9 10.98 21.59 -14.74
C PHE A 9 12.50 21.55 -14.82
N THR A 10 13.14 20.74 -13.97
CA THR A 10 14.57 20.44 -14.15
C THR A 10 14.79 19.63 -15.41
N GLU A 11 15.99 19.74 -15.96
CA GLU A 11 16.36 19.04 -17.19
C GLU A 11 16.34 17.52 -17.00
N GLU A 12 16.81 17.02 -15.85
CA GLU A 12 16.78 15.60 -15.50
C GLU A 12 15.34 15.06 -15.48
N PHE A 13 14.42 15.86 -14.95
CA PHE A 13 13.02 15.49 -14.89
C PHE A 13 12.37 15.53 -16.28
N LEU A 14 12.68 16.50 -17.12
CA LEU A 14 12.24 16.52 -18.52
C LEU A 14 12.77 15.32 -19.30
N CYS A 15 14.05 14.97 -19.15
CA CYS A 15 14.61 13.77 -19.78
C CYS A 15 13.90 12.50 -19.31
N ARG A 16 13.53 12.40 -18.03
CA ARG A 16 12.71 11.30 -17.53
C ARG A 16 11.33 11.26 -18.16
N ILE A 17 10.67 12.42 -18.30
CA ILE A 17 9.36 12.49 -18.97
C ILE A 17 9.48 11.98 -20.40
N VAL A 18 10.45 12.47 -21.17
CA VAL A 18 10.69 12.06 -22.56
C VAL A 18 11.00 10.56 -22.65
N TYR A 19 11.82 10.03 -21.74
CA TYR A 19 12.15 8.61 -21.70
C TYR A 19 10.92 7.74 -21.44
N GLN A 20 10.13 8.07 -20.42
CA GLN A 20 8.89 7.33 -20.11
C GLN A 20 7.86 7.46 -21.23
N PHE A 21 7.80 8.63 -21.87
CA PHE A 21 6.95 8.88 -23.03
C PHE A 21 7.33 7.97 -24.21
N ALA A 22 8.59 8.00 -24.62
CA ALA A 22 9.13 7.17 -25.68
C ALA A 22 8.97 5.67 -25.37
N PHE A 23 9.19 5.28 -24.11
CA PHE A 23 8.98 3.91 -23.66
C PHE A 23 7.51 3.49 -23.76
N ALA A 24 6.58 4.33 -23.34
CA ALA A 24 5.14 4.06 -23.45
C ALA A 24 4.72 3.89 -24.92
N VAL A 25 5.16 4.79 -25.82
CA VAL A 25 4.91 4.69 -27.26
C VAL A 25 5.51 3.40 -27.85
N LYS A 26 6.70 2.98 -27.40
CA LYS A 26 7.30 1.70 -27.81
C LYS A 26 6.47 0.50 -27.38
N THR A 27 5.93 0.54 -26.17
CA THR A 27 5.19 -0.59 -25.57
C THR A 27 3.76 -0.72 -26.07
N ILE A 28 3.15 0.37 -26.55
CA ILE A 28 1.77 0.38 -27.04
C ILE A 28 1.80 0.27 -28.56
N ASP A 29 1.49 -0.91 -29.10
CA ASP A 29 1.57 -1.19 -30.55
C ASP A 29 0.76 -0.20 -31.41
N HIS A 30 -0.35 0.29 -30.85
CA HIS A 30 -1.32 1.19 -31.48
C HIS A 30 -1.66 2.36 -30.56
N TYR A 31 -0.66 3.18 -30.21
CA TYR A 31 -0.93 4.44 -29.53
C TYR A 31 -1.59 5.42 -30.52
N ASP A 32 -2.85 5.75 -30.26
CA ASP A 32 -3.66 6.67 -31.07
C ASP A 32 -3.93 8.02 -30.36
N GLY A 33 -3.41 8.20 -29.13
CA GLY A 33 -3.60 9.41 -28.34
C GLY A 33 -2.83 10.60 -28.90
N GLY A 34 -3.37 11.81 -28.80
CA GLY A 34 -2.67 13.04 -29.17
C GLY A 34 -1.40 13.29 -28.34
N PHE A 35 -0.50 14.11 -28.88
CA PHE A 35 0.63 14.67 -28.12
C PHE A 35 0.27 16.05 -27.56
N GLN A 36 -0.83 16.09 -26.82
CA GLN A 36 -1.29 17.30 -26.16
C GLN A 36 -0.94 17.26 -24.68
N LEU A 37 -0.64 18.43 -24.11
CA LEU A 37 -0.30 18.56 -22.69
C LEU A 37 -1.44 18.07 -21.78
N GLY A 38 -2.69 18.16 -22.24
CA GLY A 38 -3.87 17.70 -21.49
C GLY A 38 -4.02 16.18 -21.42
N GLU A 39 -3.30 15.42 -22.25
CA GLU A 39 -3.38 13.95 -22.31
C GLU A 39 -2.28 13.28 -21.48
N ILE A 40 -1.35 14.07 -20.94
CA ILE A 40 -0.20 13.59 -20.18
C ILE A 40 -0.43 13.89 -18.72
N PHE A 41 -0.52 12.82 -17.94
CA PHE A 41 -0.73 12.88 -16.50
C PHE A 41 0.53 12.43 -15.78
N LEU A 42 0.83 13.08 -14.67
CA LEU A 42 1.87 12.65 -13.74
C LEU A 42 1.17 12.12 -12.49
N ASP A 43 1.48 10.90 -12.07
CA ASP A 43 0.96 10.38 -10.80
C ASP A 43 1.76 10.87 -9.58
N ASP A 44 1.38 10.43 -8.38
CA ASP A 44 2.02 10.83 -7.11
C ASP A 44 3.53 10.50 -7.04
N ASN A 45 4.00 9.58 -7.87
CA ASN A 45 5.40 9.19 -8.03
C ASN A 45 6.07 9.85 -9.22
N PHE A 46 5.43 10.84 -9.83
CA PHE A 46 5.87 11.49 -11.06
C PHE A 46 6.16 10.47 -12.18
N SER A 47 5.32 9.44 -12.26
CA SER A 47 5.30 8.54 -13.42
C SER A 47 4.38 9.13 -14.49
N VAL A 48 4.87 9.17 -15.73
CA VAL A 48 4.09 9.61 -16.88
C VAL A 48 3.05 8.56 -17.22
N LYS A 49 1.78 8.96 -17.19
CA LYS A 49 0.63 8.18 -17.63
C LYS A 49 0.01 8.87 -18.83
N LEU A 50 -0.08 8.15 -19.94
CA LEU A 50 -0.72 8.64 -21.15
C LEU A 50 -2.19 8.26 -21.12
N HIS A 51 -3.06 9.24 -21.34
CA HIS A 51 -4.49 9.03 -21.37
C HIS A 51 -4.92 8.62 -22.78
N ASN A 52 -5.24 7.34 -22.96
CA ASN A 52 -5.59 6.74 -24.25
C ASN A 52 -7.04 6.22 -24.24
N PHE A 53 -8.01 7.05 -23.85
CA PHE A 53 -9.40 6.59 -23.67
C PHE A 53 -10.27 6.62 -24.94
N ASP A 54 -9.83 7.27 -26.02
CA ASP A 54 -10.58 7.26 -27.27
C ASP A 54 -10.18 6.07 -28.15
N VAL A 55 -10.66 4.88 -27.76
CA VAL A 55 -10.67 3.67 -28.61
C VAL A 55 -11.77 3.77 -29.69
N VAL A 56 -12.45 4.92 -29.80
CA VAL A 56 -13.55 5.14 -30.73
C VAL A 56 -13.00 5.39 -32.13
N SER A 57 -12.65 4.28 -32.78
CA SER A 57 -12.74 4.01 -34.22
C SER A 57 -12.76 5.24 -35.13
N CYS A 58 -11.59 5.76 -35.49
CA CYS A 58 -11.44 6.75 -36.55
C CYS A 58 -10.55 6.20 -37.66
N ASP A 59 -11.14 6.01 -38.84
CA ASP A 59 -10.57 5.39 -40.06
C ASP A 59 -9.39 6.15 -40.70
N LYS A 60 -8.80 7.14 -40.02
CA LYS A 60 -7.62 7.88 -40.49
C LYS A 60 -6.73 8.25 -39.32
N LYS A 61 -5.96 7.27 -38.82
CA LYS A 61 -4.88 7.49 -37.86
C LYS A 61 -3.85 8.42 -38.49
N LYS A 62 -3.75 9.66 -38.00
CA LYS A 62 -2.63 10.53 -38.40
C LYS A 62 -1.39 9.97 -37.73
N PRO A 63 -0.34 9.60 -38.47
CA PRO A 63 0.88 9.14 -37.85
C PRO A 63 1.42 10.23 -36.92
N HIS A 64 1.87 9.77 -35.77
CA HIS A 64 2.49 10.57 -34.76
C HIS A 64 3.92 10.90 -35.20
N ASN A 65 4.20 12.17 -35.48
CA ASN A 65 5.53 12.59 -35.97
C ASN A 65 6.44 13.01 -34.82
N MET A 66 7.75 12.84 -35.01
CA MET A 66 8.79 13.35 -34.10
C MET A 66 8.63 14.83 -33.78
N PHE A 67 8.30 15.62 -34.81
CA PHE A 67 7.96 17.04 -34.67
C PHE A 67 6.97 17.34 -33.54
N SER A 68 5.92 16.53 -33.40
CA SER A 68 4.89 16.75 -32.40
C SER A 68 5.38 16.49 -30.98
N LEU A 69 6.29 15.52 -30.80
CA LEU A 69 6.99 15.29 -29.54
C LEU A 69 7.95 16.45 -29.23
N GLY A 70 8.65 16.98 -30.24
CA GLY A 70 9.49 18.18 -30.10
C GLY A 70 8.68 19.39 -29.63
N VAL A 71 7.51 19.63 -30.21
CA VAL A 71 6.59 20.72 -29.83
C VAL A 71 6.09 20.53 -28.39
N LEU A 72 5.71 19.30 -28.02
CA LEU A 72 5.28 18.98 -26.66
C LEU A 72 6.41 19.26 -25.64
N LEU A 73 7.63 18.81 -25.94
CA LEU A 73 8.77 19.01 -25.06
C LEU A 73 9.10 20.50 -24.91
N TYR A 74 9.03 21.25 -26.01
CA TYR A 74 9.18 22.70 -25.99
C TYR A 74 8.08 23.41 -25.17
N LYS A 75 6.83 22.95 -25.24
CA LYS A 75 5.73 23.43 -24.38
C LYS A 75 6.00 23.13 -22.91
N LEU A 76 6.55 21.96 -22.58
CA LEU A 76 6.95 21.62 -21.22
C LEU A 76 8.10 22.50 -20.71
N CYS A 77 9.07 22.82 -21.57
CA CYS A 77 10.21 23.67 -21.21
C CYS A 77 9.83 25.15 -20.99
N SER A 78 9.00 25.69 -21.89
CA SER A 78 8.60 27.10 -21.88
C SER A 78 7.41 27.38 -20.97
N LEU A 79 6.58 26.37 -20.69
CA LEU A 79 5.29 26.49 -20.00
C LEU A 79 4.36 27.53 -20.65
N ARG A 80 4.58 27.88 -21.92
CA ARG A 80 3.76 28.81 -22.69
C ARG A 80 2.87 28.04 -23.65
N TYR A 81 1.63 28.51 -23.82
CA TYR A 81 0.76 28.01 -24.87
C TYR A 81 1.25 28.59 -26.20
N ILE A 82 1.78 27.73 -27.06
CA ILE A 82 2.33 28.10 -28.37
C ILE A 82 1.62 27.28 -29.44
N ASP A 83 1.19 27.97 -30.49
CA ASP A 83 0.60 27.33 -31.66
C ASP A 83 1.66 26.51 -32.40
N ILE A 84 1.29 25.29 -32.77
CA ILE A 84 2.18 24.26 -33.34
C ILE A 84 2.95 24.79 -34.56
N ASN A 85 2.32 25.67 -35.35
CA ASN A 85 2.89 26.20 -36.59
C ASN A 85 3.87 27.37 -36.38
N SER A 86 4.03 27.86 -35.15
CA SER A 86 4.79 29.09 -34.85
C SER A 86 6.12 28.85 -34.13
N VAL A 87 6.47 27.60 -33.83
CA VAL A 87 7.71 27.28 -33.14
C VAL A 87 8.89 27.54 -34.07
N SER A 88 9.64 28.61 -33.78
CA SER A 88 10.83 28.99 -34.55
C SER A 88 12.09 28.85 -33.68
N GLU A 89 13.25 28.62 -34.31
CA GLU A 89 14.54 28.53 -33.62
C GLU A 89 14.85 29.74 -32.74
N LYS A 90 14.29 30.91 -33.07
CA LYS A 90 14.43 32.12 -32.25
C LYS A 90 13.84 31.94 -30.85
N GLN A 91 12.73 31.23 -30.71
CA GLN A 91 12.12 31.03 -29.39
C GLN A 91 12.89 30.01 -28.54
N LEU A 92 13.64 29.09 -29.17
CA LEU A 92 14.59 28.22 -28.46
C LEU A 92 15.77 29.01 -27.86
N LEU A 93 16.09 30.20 -28.39
CA LEU A 93 17.13 31.07 -27.81
C LEU A 93 16.76 31.54 -26.41
N ASP A 94 15.48 31.80 -26.15
CA ASP A 94 14.99 32.25 -24.84
C ASP A 94 15.26 31.21 -23.73
N LEU A 95 15.31 29.93 -24.11
CA LEU A 95 15.53 28.81 -23.21
C LEU A 95 17.02 28.54 -22.90
N ARG A 96 17.96 29.19 -23.62
CA ARG A 96 19.41 29.03 -23.43
C ARG A 96 19.92 29.44 -22.06
N SER A 97 19.19 30.30 -21.36
CA SER A 97 19.52 30.70 -19.99
C SER A 97 19.23 29.60 -18.97
N THR A 98 18.31 28.67 -19.28
CA THR A 98 17.77 27.72 -18.31
C THR A 98 18.23 26.29 -18.55
N TYR A 99 18.31 25.87 -19.82
CA TYR A 99 18.59 24.48 -20.18
C TYR A 99 19.94 24.33 -20.87
N SER A 100 20.55 23.14 -20.74
CA SER A 100 21.85 22.88 -21.36
C SER A 100 21.77 22.92 -22.90
N LYS A 101 22.91 23.19 -23.53
CA LYS A 101 23.01 23.25 -25.01
C LYS A 101 22.64 21.91 -25.65
N GLU A 102 22.97 20.81 -24.98
CA GLU A 102 22.67 19.46 -25.43
C GLU A 102 21.16 19.21 -25.48
N MET A 103 20.41 19.62 -24.45
CA MET A 103 18.95 19.49 -24.44
C MET A 103 18.29 20.37 -25.51
N LEU A 104 18.77 21.60 -25.69
CA LEU A 104 18.24 22.48 -26.72
C LEU A 104 18.55 21.98 -28.13
N SER A 105 19.74 21.40 -28.35
CA SER A 105 20.07 20.71 -29.60
C SER A 105 19.18 19.49 -29.81
N PHE A 106 18.92 18.72 -28.76
CA PHE A 106 18.02 17.57 -28.83
C PHE A 106 16.58 17.99 -29.21
N ILE A 107 16.03 19.03 -28.57
CA ILE A 107 14.72 19.58 -28.91
C ILE A 107 14.71 20.11 -30.35
N SER A 108 15.76 20.81 -30.76
CA SER A 108 15.90 21.31 -32.14
C SER A 108 15.88 20.17 -33.15
N ASN A 109 16.58 19.07 -32.87
CA ASN A 109 16.59 17.89 -33.74
C ASN A 109 15.20 17.25 -33.84
N LEU A 110 14.48 17.13 -32.72
CA LEU A 110 13.09 16.63 -32.73
C LEU A 110 12.15 17.53 -33.53
N LEU A 111 12.36 18.84 -33.50
CA LEU A 111 11.56 19.82 -34.25
C LEU A 111 11.92 19.90 -35.74
N GLN A 112 13.07 19.37 -36.16
CA GLN A 112 13.44 19.29 -37.57
C GLN A 112 13.05 17.94 -38.20
N ASP A 113 12.85 16.91 -37.37
CA ASP A 113 12.49 15.57 -37.82
C ASP A 113 10.96 15.42 -37.99
N PHE A 114 10.53 15.24 -39.23
CA PHE A 114 9.13 14.95 -39.58
C PHE A 114 8.84 13.45 -39.72
N GLY A 115 9.82 12.60 -39.44
CA GLY A 115 9.66 11.15 -39.48
C GLY A 115 8.63 10.64 -38.47
N GLU A 116 8.12 9.45 -38.74
CA GLU A 116 7.22 8.77 -37.81
C GLU A 116 7.95 8.52 -36.49
N LEU A 117 7.28 8.81 -35.38
CA LEU A 117 7.84 8.66 -34.04
C LEU A 117 8.24 7.20 -33.82
N LYS A 118 7.38 6.25 -34.22
CA LYS A 118 7.55 4.80 -34.00
C LYS A 118 8.89 4.28 -34.52
N ASP A 119 9.28 4.68 -35.72
CA ASP A 119 10.54 4.26 -36.35
C ASP A 119 11.79 4.85 -35.68
N ASN A 120 11.62 5.99 -35.01
CA ASN A 120 12.72 6.73 -34.40
C ASN A 120 12.70 6.67 -32.86
N VAL A 121 11.75 5.96 -32.24
CA VAL A 121 11.66 5.82 -30.77
C VAL A 121 12.95 5.23 -30.19
N ASP A 122 13.52 4.22 -30.85
CA ASP A 122 14.76 3.58 -30.39
C ASP A 122 15.93 4.55 -30.37
N LYS A 123 15.97 5.52 -31.29
CA LYS A 123 16.99 6.58 -31.28
C LYS A 123 16.84 7.50 -30.07
N ILE A 124 15.61 7.81 -29.64
CA ILE A 124 15.37 8.57 -28.40
C ILE A 124 15.79 7.76 -27.18
N LEU A 125 15.34 6.50 -27.08
CA LEU A 125 15.61 5.66 -25.91
C LEU A 125 17.10 5.37 -25.72
N CYS A 126 17.86 5.34 -26.82
CA CYS A 126 19.31 5.16 -26.82
C CYS A 126 20.09 6.48 -26.81
N HIS A 127 19.45 7.65 -26.79
CA HIS A 127 20.16 8.92 -26.76
C HIS A 127 20.88 9.08 -25.42
N SER A 128 22.21 9.20 -25.47
CA SER A 128 23.09 9.17 -24.29
C SER A 128 22.69 10.18 -23.20
N THR A 129 22.39 11.43 -23.59
CA THR A 129 21.99 12.48 -22.65
C THR A 129 20.67 12.16 -21.95
N ILE A 130 19.68 11.62 -22.68
CA ILE A 130 18.36 11.32 -22.12
C ILE A 130 18.47 10.14 -21.17
N LEU A 131 19.19 9.09 -21.58
CA LEU A 131 19.39 7.90 -20.76
C LEU A 131 20.13 8.25 -19.46
N LEU A 132 21.22 9.03 -19.54
CA LEU A 132 21.98 9.43 -18.36
C LEU A 132 21.17 10.33 -17.42
N LYS A 133 20.57 11.40 -17.94
CA LYS A 133 19.84 12.38 -17.11
C LYS A 133 18.52 11.83 -16.56
N SER A 134 17.84 10.94 -17.28
CA SER A 134 16.62 10.29 -16.80
C SER A 134 16.86 9.35 -15.60
N GLN A 135 18.09 8.85 -15.41
CA GLN A 135 18.47 8.05 -14.25
C GLN A 135 18.88 8.89 -13.04
N GLN A 136 19.35 10.13 -13.26
CA GLN A 136 19.90 11.00 -12.20
C GLN A 136 18.86 11.93 -11.56
N TRP A 137 17.61 11.92 -12.01
CA TRP A 137 16.56 12.76 -11.46
C TRP A 137 16.26 12.44 -9.97
N ASN A 138 15.81 13.45 -9.22
CA ASN A 138 15.40 13.31 -7.83
C ASN A 138 14.02 13.98 -7.60
N LYS A 139 13.11 13.28 -6.92
CA LYS A 139 11.76 13.75 -6.59
C LYS A 139 11.74 15.11 -5.88
N MET A 140 12.74 15.39 -5.06
CA MET A 140 12.85 16.65 -4.32
C MET A 140 13.32 17.83 -5.18
N HIS A 141 13.88 17.54 -6.36
CA HIS A 141 14.49 18.52 -7.27
C HIS A 141 13.84 18.49 -8.67
N CYS A 142 12.55 18.19 -8.77
CA CYS A 142 11.83 18.23 -10.05
C CYS A 142 11.60 19.65 -10.59
N PHE A 143 11.74 20.66 -9.73
CA PHE A 143 11.36 22.03 -10.02
C PHE A 143 12.50 23.00 -9.73
N VAL A 144 12.80 23.86 -10.70
CA VAL A 144 13.69 25.01 -10.53
C VAL A 144 12.82 26.25 -10.30
N GLN A 145 13.09 26.96 -9.20
CA GLN A 145 12.55 28.29 -9.02
C GLN A 145 13.30 29.24 -9.95
N THR A 146 12.59 29.85 -10.89
CA THR A 146 13.16 30.90 -11.73
C THR A 146 13.23 32.17 -10.89
N ASP A 147 14.44 32.58 -10.50
CA ASP A 147 14.72 33.81 -9.73
C ASP A 147 14.46 35.10 -10.52
N GLU A 148 13.65 35.08 -11.58
CA GLU A 148 13.33 36.22 -12.44
C GLU A 148 12.63 37.39 -11.67
N THR A 149 12.39 37.25 -10.36
CA THR A 149 11.86 38.30 -9.47
C THR A 149 12.92 39.07 -8.66
N THR A 150 14.23 38.80 -8.79
CA THR A 150 15.25 39.45 -7.93
C THR A 150 15.70 40.86 -8.34
N ILE A 151 15.05 41.56 -9.28
CA ILE A 151 15.51 42.91 -9.72
C ILE A 151 14.71 44.10 -9.12
N SER A 152 13.71 43.90 -8.26
CA SER A 152 12.93 45.06 -7.76
C SER A 152 12.47 45.03 -6.30
N CYS A 153 13.20 44.39 -5.38
CA CYS A 153 12.95 44.61 -3.95
C CYS A 153 14.19 44.44 -3.04
N SER A 154 15.27 45.14 -3.34
CA SER A 154 16.17 45.68 -2.31
C SER A 154 15.70 47.11 -2.08
N THR A 155 15.14 47.48 -0.93
CA THR A 155 15.90 47.88 0.26
C THR A 155 14.85 48.16 1.35
N THR A 156 15.19 47.92 2.63
CA THR A 156 14.46 48.32 3.85
C THR A 156 13.28 47.47 4.34
N CYS A 157 13.52 46.23 4.78
CA CYS A 157 12.62 45.52 5.73
C CYS A 157 13.42 44.47 6.54
N THR A 158 14.39 44.87 7.38
CA THR A 158 15.34 43.95 8.05
C THR A 158 15.05 43.62 9.52
N ALA A 159 13.94 44.06 10.12
CA ALA A 159 13.69 43.84 11.55
C ALA A 159 12.70 42.71 11.89
N ASN A 160 11.74 42.38 11.01
CA ASN A 160 10.65 41.42 11.34
C ASN A 160 10.83 40.00 10.79
N CYS A 161 11.89 39.73 10.03
CA CYS A 161 12.07 38.45 9.32
C CYS A 161 12.66 37.33 10.19
N ASN A 162 13.10 37.62 11.41
CA ASN A 162 13.75 36.64 12.28
C ASN A 162 12.75 35.77 13.05
N GLU A 163 11.56 36.28 13.38
CA GLU A 163 10.53 35.51 14.09
C GLU A 163 9.92 34.42 13.20
N GLU A 164 9.64 34.73 11.93
CA GLU A 164 9.12 33.74 10.98
C GLU A 164 10.15 32.63 10.72
N LYS A 165 11.43 32.97 10.55
CA LYS A 165 12.51 31.97 10.43
C LYS A 165 12.57 31.04 11.64
N ASN A 166 12.47 31.57 12.84
CA ASN A 166 12.45 30.76 14.07
C ASN A 166 11.22 29.86 14.16
N TYR A 167 10.05 30.30 13.69
CA TYR A 167 8.87 29.47 13.59
C TYR A 167 9.05 28.31 12.60
N PHE A 168 9.61 28.57 11.42
CA PHE A 168 9.90 27.53 10.42
C PHE A 168 10.90 26.49 10.94
N ILE A 169 11.97 26.93 11.61
CA ILE A 169 12.98 26.03 12.20
C ILE A 169 12.31 25.12 13.26
N ARG A 170 11.50 25.68 14.17
CA ARG A 170 10.77 24.89 15.18
C ARG A 170 9.78 23.91 14.54
N LYS A 171 9.12 24.31 13.45
CA LYS A 171 8.20 23.43 12.71
C LYS A 171 8.96 22.28 12.05
N LEU A 172 10.12 22.54 11.45
CA LEU A 172 10.99 21.51 10.87
C LEU A 172 11.53 20.55 11.92
N GLU A 173 11.95 21.04 13.08
CA GLU A 173 12.42 20.20 14.18
C GLU A 173 11.30 19.28 14.71
N LYS A 174 10.07 19.79 14.84
CA LYS A 174 8.89 18.95 15.18
C LYS A 174 8.61 17.88 14.13
N LEU A 175 8.82 18.17 12.84
CA LEU A 175 8.65 17.19 11.77
C LEU A 175 9.74 16.11 11.82
N ARG A 176 11.01 16.49 12.03
CA ARG A 176 12.12 15.53 12.21
C ARG A 176 11.89 14.62 13.42
N ASN A 177 11.41 15.16 14.53
CA ASN A 177 11.08 14.36 15.72
C ASN A 177 9.92 13.38 15.46
N LYS A 178 8.91 13.80 14.69
CA LYS A 178 7.82 12.90 14.27
C LYS A 178 8.30 11.80 13.34
N GLU A 179 9.17 12.13 12.39
CA GLU A 179 9.79 11.17 11.47
C GLU A 179 10.62 10.12 12.23
N ALA A 180 11.48 10.55 13.15
CA ALA A 180 12.25 9.64 14.01
C ALA A 180 11.35 8.72 14.85
N ALA A 181 10.26 9.27 15.42
CA ALA A 181 9.30 8.48 16.18
C ALA A 181 8.55 7.45 15.31
N LEU A 182 8.26 7.79 14.05
CA LEU A 182 7.65 6.87 13.09
C LEU A 182 8.60 5.74 12.70
N LEU A 183 9.89 6.04 12.45
CA LEU A 183 10.90 5.02 12.15
C LEU A 183 11.07 4.01 13.29
N VAL A 184 11.10 4.48 14.54
CA VAL A 184 11.15 3.58 15.71
C VAL A 184 9.90 2.70 15.78
N ARG A 185 8.72 3.24 15.46
CA ARG A 185 7.47 2.48 15.42
C ARG A 185 7.47 1.44 14.29
N GLU A 186 7.99 1.79 13.13
CA GLU A 186 8.14 0.90 11.98
C GLU A 186 9.07 -0.27 12.30
N GLN A 187 10.23 -0.01 12.89
CA GLN A 187 11.16 -1.04 13.34
C GLN A 187 10.49 -2.01 14.35
N LYS A 188 9.73 -1.48 15.31
CA LYS A 188 9.00 -2.30 16.29
C LYS A 188 7.91 -3.17 15.64
N LEU A 189 7.27 -2.68 14.58
CA LEU A 189 6.30 -3.46 13.81
C LEU A 189 6.99 -4.57 13.02
N ALA A 190 8.12 -4.27 12.36
CA ALA A 190 8.92 -5.25 11.63
C ALA A 190 9.42 -6.38 12.55
N GLU A 191 9.89 -6.07 13.76
CA GLU A 191 10.27 -7.08 14.76
C GLU A 191 9.09 -7.96 15.20
N ARG A 192 7.89 -7.37 15.34
CA ARG A 192 6.67 -8.11 15.68
C ARG A 192 6.26 -9.04 14.54
N GLU A 193 6.33 -8.57 13.30
CA GLU A 193 6.05 -9.35 12.10
C GLU A 193 7.02 -10.53 11.97
N HIS A 194 8.32 -10.28 12.11
CA HIS A 194 9.33 -11.34 12.11
C HIS A 194 9.07 -12.39 13.22
N ARG A 195 8.66 -11.96 14.41
CA ARG A 195 8.30 -12.86 15.51
C ARG A 195 7.05 -13.69 15.19
N LEU A 196 6.05 -13.11 14.54
CA LEU A 196 4.84 -13.83 14.11
C LEU A 196 5.17 -14.83 13.01
N SER A 197 5.92 -14.43 12.00
CA SER A 197 6.39 -15.33 10.93
C SER A 197 7.13 -16.55 11.48
N ASN A 198 7.98 -16.37 12.49
CA ASN A 198 8.67 -17.50 13.14
C ASN A 198 7.72 -18.42 13.92
N LYS A 199 6.64 -17.89 14.51
CA LYS A 199 5.60 -18.70 15.14
C LYS A 199 4.80 -19.48 14.10
N GLU A 200 4.44 -18.86 12.99
CA GLU A 200 3.72 -19.51 11.88
C GLU A 200 4.54 -20.66 11.29
N LYS A 201 5.85 -20.45 11.04
CA LYS A 201 6.76 -21.52 10.61
C LYS A 201 6.78 -22.68 11.59
N LYS A 202 6.79 -22.41 12.91
CA LYS A 202 6.76 -23.44 13.94
C LYS A 202 5.42 -24.20 13.96
N ILE A 203 4.30 -23.49 13.80
CA ILE A 203 2.96 -24.10 13.72
C ILE A 203 2.87 -24.99 12.48
N ALA A 204 3.31 -24.51 11.32
CA ALA A 204 3.32 -25.28 10.07
C ALA A 204 4.14 -26.58 10.19
N LEU A 205 5.29 -26.54 10.88
CA LEU A 205 6.07 -27.76 11.18
C LEU A 205 5.31 -28.72 12.09
N MET A 206 4.65 -28.23 13.13
CA MET A 206 3.83 -29.06 14.01
C MET A 206 2.65 -29.68 13.26
N GLU A 207 1.94 -28.92 12.44
CA GLU A 207 0.84 -29.41 11.59
C GLU A 207 1.31 -30.52 10.66
N LYS A 208 2.47 -30.35 10.01
CA LYS A 208 3.07 -31.39 9.17
C LYS A 208 3.32 -32.67 9.95
N THR A 209 3.90 -32.58 11.15
CA THR A 209 4.14 -33.79 11.99
C THR A 209 2.85 -34.46 12.46
N VAL A 210 1.77 -33.70 12.66
CA VAL A 210 0.45 -34.25 13.01
C VAL A 210 -0.15 -34.95 11.80
N GLN A 211 -0.07 -34.36 10.61
CA GLN A 211 -0.53 -34.97 9.36
C GLN A 211 0.20 -36.28 9.06
N GLU A 212 1.53 -36.32 9.20
CA GLU A 212 2.33 -37.55 9.02
C GLU A 212 1.91 -38.67 10.00
N LYS A 213 1.66 -38.31 11.27
CA LYS A 213 1.16 -39.28 12.27
C LYS A 213 -0.24 -39.77 11.95
N LEU A 214 -1.11 -38.88 11.48
CA LEU A 214 -2.48 -39.23 11.08
C LEU A 214 -2.47 -40.18 9.88
N GLN A 215 -1.68 -39.87 8.85
CA GLN A 215 -1.50 -40.76 7.69
C GLN A 215 -0.96 -42.13 8.10
N LYS A 216 0.00 -42.19 9.03
CA LYS A 216 0.52 -43.47 9.55
C LYS A 216 -0.56 -44.29 10.28
N LEU A 217 -1.42 -43.63 11.06
CA LEU A 217 -2.55 -44.29 11.72
C LEU A 217 -3.60 -44.79 10.73
N GLU A 218 -3.91 -44.01 9.68
CA GLU A 218 -4.82 -44.41 8.62
C GLU A 218 -4.31 -45.65 7.87
N LEU A 219 -3.02 -45.68 7.52
CA LEU A 219 -2.39 -46.85 6.90
C LEU A 219 -2.45 -48.08 7.82
N TYR A 220 -2.17 -47.91 9.11
CA TYR A 220 -2.26 -49.00 10.09
C TYR A 220 -3.70 -49.54 10.23
N LEU A 221 -4.70 -48.65 10.26
CA LEU A 221 -6.12 -49.02 10.30
C LEU A 221 -6.54 -49.76 9.02
N LYS A 222 -6.05 -49.34 7.86
CA LYS A 222 -6.30 -50.03 6.58
C LYS A 222 -5.76 -51.46 6.60
N HIS A 223 -4.50 -51.65 6.97
CA HIS A 223 -3.90 -52.99 7.11
C HIS A 223 -4.62 -53.88 8.14
N SER A 224 -5.10 -53.29 9.25
CA SER A 224 -5.81 -54.03 10.28
C SER A 224 -7.20 -54.51 9.84
N ARG A 225 -7.84 -53.81 8.88
CA ARG A 225 -9.12 -54.24 8.30
C ARG A 225 -8.95 -55.38 7.31
N ASP A 226 -7.92 -55.32 6.48
CA ASP A 226 -7.68 -56.34 5.44
C ASP A 226 -7.30 -57.71 6.04
N THR A 227 -6.67 -57.73 7.22
CA THR A 227 -6.22 -58.97 7.88
C THR A 227 -7.38 -59.82 8.45
N LYS A 228 -8.56 -59.25 8.70
CA LYS A 228 -9.67 -59.96 9.37
C LYS A 228 -10.55 -60.83 8.46
N PHE A 229 -10.38 -60.75 7.14
CA PHE A 229 -11.24 -61.47 6.18
C PHE A 229 -10.63 -62.78 5.64
N SER A 230 -9.40 -63.15 6.01
CA SER A 230 -8.70 -64.30 5.41
C SER A 230 -8.62 -65.56 6.28
N THR A 231 -9.35 -65.67 7.40
CA THR A 231 -9.24 -66.85 8.30
C THR A 231 -10.56 -67.53 8.66
N SER A 232 -11.68 -67.13 8.06
CA SER A 232 -12.98 -67.77 8.28
C SER A 232 -13.51 -68.34 6.97
N GLY A 233 -12.91 -69.43 6.50
CA GLY A 233 -13.37 -70.12 5.30
C GLY A 233 -12.57 -71.37 4.98
N SER A 234 -12.95 -72.48 5.61
CA SER A 234 -12.72 -73.88 5.19
C SER A 234 -11.87 -74.71 6.13
N SER A 235 -12.44 -75.01 7.29
CA SER A 235 -12.30 -76.32 7.90
C SER A 235 -12.99 -77.36 7.01
N ASN A 236 -12.23 -78.07 6.17
CA ASN A 236 -12.60 -79.43 5.79
C ASN A 236 -11.41 -80.34 6.08
N LEU A 237 -11.61 -81.18 7.09
CA LEU A 237 -10.81 -82.33 7.46
C LEU A 237 -10.48 -83.14 6.19
N ASN A 238 -9.20 -83.45 5.98
CA ASN A 238 -8.78 -84.80 5.60
C ASN A 238 -7.32 -85.02 5.98
N TYR A 239 -7.12 -85.98 6.87
CA TYR A 239 -5.83 -86.53 7.27
C TYR A 239 -5.18 -87.25 6.10
N THR A 240 -3.98 -86.83 5.66
CA THR A 240 -3.00 -87.75 5.05
C THR A 240 -1.56 -87.20 5.12
N LYS A 241 -0.77 -87.86 5.97
CA LYS A 241 0.67 -88.19 5.95
C LYS A 241 1.75 -87.14 5.57
N PRO A 242 2.88 -87.09 6.32
CA PRO A 242 3.99 -86.19 6.05
C PRO A 242 4.97 -86.80 5.05
N SER A 243 5.36 -86.05 4.03
CA SER A 243 6.51 -86.42 3.18
C SER A 243 7.12 -85.22 2.47
N LYS A 244 8.41 -85.02 2.79
CA LYS A 244 9.49 -84.46 1.96
C LYS A 244 9.44 -82.98 1.58
N LYS A 245 10.32 -82.24 2.28
CA LYS A 245 11.29 -81.27 1.75
C LYS A 245 11.05 -80.86 0.29
N THR A 246 10.39 -79.72 0.11
CA THR A 246 10.48 -78.90 -1.09
C THR A 246 10.84 -77.49 -0.65
N GLN A 247 11.93 -76.99 -1.21
CA GLN A 247 12.37 -75.60 -1.02
C GLN A 247 11.26 -74.64 -1.43
N PRO A 248 11.09 -73.51 -0.74
CA PRO A 248 10.21 -72.46 -1.22
C PRO A 248 10.81 -71.86 -2.49
N SER A 249 10.24 -72.19 -3.67
CA SER A 249 10.50 -71.42 -4.88
C SER A 249 9.84 -70.06 -4.73
N TYR A 250 10.59 -69.03 -5.13
CA TYR A 250 10.32 -67.61 -4.92
C TYR A 250 9.42 -67.03 -6.03
N ASP A 251 8.56 -67.85 -6.66
CA ASP A 251 7.94 -67.52 -7.95
C ASP A 251 6.54 -66.90 -7.86
N ASN A 252 6.05 -66.59 -6.66
CA ASN A 252 4.77 -65.88 -6.49
C ASN A 252 4.86 -64.77 -5.42
N LEU A 253 5.92 -63.96 -5.50
CA LEU A 253 5.88 -62.62 -4.94
C LEU A 253 5.22 -61.71 -5.96
N ASP A 254 3.95 -61.43 -5.72
CA ASP A 254 3.15 -60.46 -6.44
C ASP A 254 3.92 -59.14 -6.59
N SER A 255 4.10 -58.73 -7.85
CA SER A 255 4.89 -57.59 -8.31
C SER A 255 4.23 -56.22 -8.06
N THR A 256 3.39 -56.13 -7.03
CA THR A 256 2.72 -54.88 -6.60
C THR A 256 3.28 -54.31 -5.30
N TYR A 257 4.45 -54.78 -4.85
CA TYR A 257 5.28 -53.98 -3.95
C TYR A 257 5.87 -52.80 -4.75
N VAL A 258 5.08 -51.74 -4.85
CA VAL A 258 5.52 -50.43 -5.35
C VAL A 258 6.60 -49.93 -4.40
N SER A 259 7.83 -50.29 -4.73
CA SER A 259 9.04 -49.67 -4.26
C SER A 259 8.88 -48.17 -4.44
N CYS A 260 8.80 -47.44 -3.32
CA CYS A 260 9.08 -46.02 -3.29
C CYS A 260 10.57 -45.85 -3.60
N VAL A 261 10.90 -45.90 -4.89
CA VAL A 261 12.20 -45.51 -5.45
C VAL A 261 12.33 -44.01 -5.26
N ASP A 262 13.08 -43.66 -4.21
CA ASP A 262 13.94 -42.46 -4.06
C ASP A 262 14.04 -41.99 -2.59
N SER A 263 14.07 -42.93 -1.64
CA SER A 263 14.88 -42.72 -0.44
C SER A 263 16.23 -43.36 -0.67
N VAL A 264 17.23 -42.50 -0.87
CA VAL A 264 18.66 -42.80 -0.83
C VAL A 264 18.97 -43.47 0.51
N VAL A 265 18.80 -44.80 0.56
CA VAL A 265 19.31 -45.63 1.65
C VAL A 265 20.80 -45.80 1.38
N CYS A 266 21.60 -44.85 1.84
CA CYS A 266 23.02 -45.09 2.01
C CYS A 266 23.16 -46.33 2.92
N PRO A 267 23.92 -47.37 2.52
CA PRO A 267 24.18 -48.53 3.36
C PRO A 267 25.09 -48.10 4.51
N THR A 268 24.52 -47.55 5.58
CA THR A 268 25.22 -47.18 6.80
C THR A 268 25.30 -48.39 7.74
N SER A 269 25.95 -49.46 7.31
CA SER A 269 26.31 -50.53 8.25
C SER A 269 27.64 -51.23 7.93
N LYS A 270 28.67 -50.45 7.65
CA LYS A 270 30.00 -50.87 8.10
C LYS A 270 30.00 -50.67 9.62
N LYS A 271 30.08 -51.75 10.40
CA LYS A 271 30.08 -51.72 11.87
C LYS A 271 30.99 -50.60 12.35
N LEU A 272 30.38 -49.56 12.91
CA LEU A 272 31.08 -48.35 13.32
C LEU A 272 31.98 -48.76 14.49
N ASN A 273 33.29 -48.76 14.27
CA ASN A 273 34.26 -49.17 15.28
C ASN A 273 34.31 -48.06 16.35
N VAL A 274 33.60 -48.28 17.45
CA VAL A 274 33.40 -47.30 18.54
C VAL A 274 34.73 -46.81 19.11
N ASN A 275 35.78 -47.62 19.02
CA ASN A 275 37.12 -47.30 19.51
C ASN A 275 37.89 -46.33 18.59
N ALA A 276 37.46 -46.15 17.34
CA ALA A 276 38.09 -45.24 16.38
C ALA A 276 37.43 -43.84 16.34
N ILE A 277 36.33 -43.63 17.08
CA ILE A 277 35.66 -42.34 17.13
C ILE A 277 36.40 -41.42 18.10
N VAL A 278 37.11 -40.43 17.56
CA VAL A 278 37.68 -39.34 18.35
C VAL A 278 36.52 -38.61 19.03
N LYS A 279 36.50 -38.60 20.37
CA LYS A 279 35.46 -37.90 21.13
C LYS A 279 35.46 -36.42 20.73
N PRO A 280 34.31 -35.84 20.34
CA PRO A 280 34.28 -34.41 20.04
C PRO A 280 34.73 -33.62 21.26
N ALA A 281 35.53 -32.58 21.03
CA ALA A 281 35.97 -31.68 22.09
C ALA A 281 34.74 -31.22 22.88
N PRO A 282 34.77 -31.27 24.23
CA PRO A 282 33.62 -30.90 25.04
C PRO A 282 33.21 -29.47 24.68
N PHE A 283 31.95 -29.29 24.28
CA PHE A 283 31.39 -27.99 24.00
C PHE A 283 31.54 -27.12 25.24
N THR A 284 32.48 -26.17 25.19
CA THR A 284 32.60 -25.12 26.19
C THR A 284 31.36 -24.25 26.05
N ARG A 285 30.41 -24.41 26.99
CA ARG A 285 29.21 -23.57 27.08
C ARG A 285 29.63 -22.11 27.01
N THR A 286 29.19 -21.41 25.97
CA THR A 286 29.42 -19.97 25.83
C THR A 286 28.76 -19.25 27.01
N LEU A 287 29.43 -18.22 27.52
CA LEU A 287 29.08 -17.53 28.76
C LEU A 287 27.66 -16.93 28.79
N SER A 288 26.95 -16.89 27.67
CA SER A 288 25.56 -16.43 27.55
C SER A 288 24.52 -17.39 28.14
N GLU A 289 24.86 -18.66 28.39
CA GLU A 289 23.94 -19.64 28.99
C GLU A 289 23.96 -19.62 30.54
N ARG A 290 24.77 -18.76 31.16
CA ARG A 290 24.73 -18.55 32.62
C ARG A 290 23.44 -17.82 32.99
N ARG A 291 22.44 -18.62 33.34
CA ARG A 291 21.17 -18.26 33.98
C ARG A 291 21.33 -17.01 34.88
N ILE A 292 20.82 -15.88 34.41
CA ILE A 292 20.76 -14.63 35.17
C ILE A 292 19.92 -14.90 36.42
N ARG A 293 20.58 -15.09 37.57
CA ARG A 293 19.90 -15.16 38.87
C ARG A 293 19.66 -13.72 39.33
N PHE A 294 18.43 -13.24 39.19
CA PHE A 294 18.02 -11.99 39.83
C PHE A 294 18.08 -12.18 41.35
N LYS A 295 19.14 -11.66 42.00
CA LYS A 295 19.20 -11.53 43.45
C LYS A 295 18.33 -10.33 43.84
N GLY A 296 17.15 -10.62 44.39
CA GLY A 296 16.24 -9.61 44.93
C GLY A 296 15.26 -9.08 43.88
N TYR A 297 13.98 -9.32 44.14
CA TYR A 297 12.80 -8.80 43.43
C TYR A 297 12.67 -9.22 41.96
N SER A 298 11.89 -10.29 41.75
CA SER A 298 11.33 -10.61 40.44
C SER A 298 10.26 -9.56 40.10
N PRO A 299 10.38 -8.82 38.98
CA PRO A 299 9.39 -7.81 38.58
C PRO A 299 7.99 -8.36 38.29
N LEU A 300 7.82 -9.68 38.30
CA LEU A 300 6.57 -10.36 38.00
C LEU A 300 5.68 -10.57 39.23
N LYS A 301 6.18 -10.33 40.46
CA LYS A 301 5.39 -10.56 41.69
C LYS A 301 4.46 -9.41 42.09
N ASP A 302 4.61 -8.23 41.49
CA ASP A 302 3.81 -7.05 41.88
C ASP A 302 2.52 -6.87 41.07
N MET A 303 2.28 -7.70 40.04
CA MET A 303 1.08 -7.57 39.20
C MET A 303 -0.21 -8.02 39.90
N ASP A 304 -0.13 -8.90 40.90
CA ASP A 304 -1.33 -9.52 41.51
C ASP A 304 -1.88 -8.79 42.74
N LEU A 305 -1.15 -7.82 43.32
CA LEU A 305 -1.59 -7.13 44.53
C LEU A 305 -2.53 -5.93 44.26
N ASN A 306 -2.53 -5.38 43.04
CA ASN A 306 -3.35 -4.21 42.71
C ASN A 306 -4.82 -4.53 42.35
N LYS A 307 -5.19 -5.81 42.15
CA LYS A 307 -6.57 -6.20 41.80
C LYS A 307 -7.55 -6.28 42.97
N ARG A 308 -7.10 -6.26 44.24
CA ARG A 308 -7.97 -6.48 45.41
C ARG A 308 -8.43 -5.23 46.16
N ARG A 309 -7.96 -4.03 45.81
CA ARG A 309 -8.30 -2.79 46.55
C ARG A 309 -9.44 -1.94 45.97
N SER A 310 -9.98 -2.23 44.79
CA SER A 310 -10.98 -1.35 44.15
C SER A 310 -12.46 -1.66 44.44
N ILE A 311 -12.78 -2.67 45.28
CA ILE A 311 -14.18 -3.14 45.46
C ILE A 311 -14.89 -2.58 46.70
N ARG A 312 -14.23 -1.78 47.54
CA ARG A 312 -14.89 -1.16 48.69
C ARG A 312 -14.55 0.31 48.74
N LEU A 313 -15.43 1.16 48.20
CA LEU A 313 -15.74 2.53 48.65
C LEU A 313 -16.58 3.24 47.58
N ALA A 314 -17.89 3.04 47.61
CA ALA A 314 -18.86 3.97 47.03
C ALA A 314 -20.20 3.80 47.77
N LYS A 315 -20.29 4.38 48.97
CA LYS A 315 -21.57 4.76 49.58
C LYS A 315 -21.92 6.16 49.07
N PRO A 316 -23.08 6.40 48.44
CA PRO A 316 -23.59 7.75 48.28
C PRO A 316 -24.34 8.15 49.56
N ASN A 317 -24.03 9.35 50.06
CA ASN A 317 -24.72 9.99 51.17
C ASN A 317 -25.97 10.67 50.61
N ILE A 318 -27.13 10.30 51.14
CA ILE A 318 -28.45 10.84 50.82
C ILE A 318 -28.75 11.98 51.81
N ASN A 319 -29.18 13.13 51.30
CA ASN A 319 -30.07 14.09 51.97
C ASN A 319 -30.83 14.84 50.84
N LYS A 320 -32.15 14.62 50.74
CA LYS A 320 -33.26 15.52 51.16
C LYS A 320 -33.41 16.72 50.21
N ASP A 321 -34.54 17.04 49.58
CA ASP A 321 -35.97 16.75 49.77
C ASP A 321 -36.73 17.01 48.43
N ILE A 322 -38.05 16.78 48.46
CA ILE A 322 -39.11 17.23 47.51
C ILE A 322 -39.69 16.15 46.57
N GLU A 323 -40.66 15.42 47.15
CA GLU A 323 -42.05 15.25 46.68
C GLU A 323 -42.32 15.24 45.15
N ASN A 324 -42.62 14.08 44.58
CA ASN A 324 -44.01 13.60 44.39
C ASN A 324 -44.09 12.37 43.48
N ALA A 325 -44.85 11.40 43.97
CA ALA A 325 -45.56 10.30 43.30
C ALA A 325 -45.90 10.57 41.81
N SER A 326 -45.87 9.63 40.86
CA SER A 326 -46.16 8.20 40.91
C SER A 326 -45.96 7.56 39.52
N LYS A 327 -45.81 6.23 39.51
CA LYS A 327 -46.12 5.28 38.44
C LYS A 327 -45.18 5.21 37.23
N SER A 328 -44.32 4.19 37.31
CA SER A 328 -43.88 3.36 36.21
C SER A 328 -45.04 2.89 35.34
N ASP A 329 -44.88 2.94 34.02
CA ASP A 329 -45.38 1.90 33.13
C ASP A 329 -44.39 1.70 31.98
N TRP A 330 -44.00 0.44 31.84
CA TRP A 330 -43.45 -0.14 30.63
C TRP A 330 -44.43 0.08 29.48
N VAL A 331 -43.93 0.27 28.25
CA VAL A 331 -44.47 -0.33 27.02
C VAL A 331 -43.62 0.13 25.82
N THR A 332 -43.09 -0.88 25.15
CA THR A 332 -42.65 -0.93 23.74
C THR A 332 -43.65 -0.33 22.76
N CYS A 333 -43.20 0.21 21.62
CA CYS A 333 -43.71 -0.13 20.27
C CYS A 333 -43.17 0.85 19.22
N SER A 334 -42.63 0.26 18.15
CA SER A 334 -43.15 0.33 16.77
C SER A 334 -43.59 1.66 16.17
N GLU A 335 -43.09 1.84 14.95
CA GLU A 335 -43.70 2.48 13.77
C GLU A 335 -45.18 2.88 13.89
N ASP A 336 -45.50 4.13 13.55
CA ASP A 336 -46.26 4.40 12.32
C ASP A 336 -46.41 5.89 12.00
N ASN A 337 -46.55 6.12 10.68
CA ASN A 337 -46.79 7.39 10.02
C ASN A 337 -48.12 8.05 10.43
N ALA A 338 -48.14 9.38 10.57
CA ALA A 338 -49.16 10.22 9.92
C ALA A 338 -48.88 11.72 10.10
N SER A 339 -49.07 12.43 8.99
CA SER A 339 -49.27 13.87 8.83
C SER A 339 -50.19 14.51 9.87
N VAL A 340 -49.86 15.71 10.35
CA VAL A 340 -50.81 16.83 10.55
C VAL A 340 -50.02 18.16 10.57
N ASP A 341 -50.40 19.06 9.67
CA ASP A 341 -50.16 20.50 9.71
C ASP A 341 -50.68 21.14 11.01
N LEU A 342 -49.94 22.07 11.62
CA LEU A 342 -50.45 23.40 11.99
C LEU A 342 -49.48 24.20 12.88
N LYS A 343 -49.38 25.48 12.51
CA LYS A 343 -49.21 26.68 13.37
C LYS A 343 -47.82 26.99 13.95
N LYS A 344 -47.15 27.89 13.21
CA LYS A 344 -46.74 29.24 13.66
C LYS A 344 -46.68 29.43 15.19
N LYS A 345 -45.47 29.61 15.72
CA LYS A 345 -45.19 30.64 16.73
C LYS A 345 -43.79 31.22 16.52
N THR A 346 -43.81 32.52 16.26
CA THR A 346 -42.70 33.46 16.20
C THR A 346 -41.94 33.52 17.52
N LEU A 347 -40.60 33.52 17.46
CA LEU A 347 -39.74 34.08 18.51
C LEU A 347 -38.35 34.44 17.92
N ASN A 348 -38.16 35.76 17.76
CA ASN A 348 -36.96 36.56 17.98
C ASN A 348 -35.63 36.16 17.31
N LYS A 349 -35.18 36.94 16.31
CA LYS A 349 -34.40 38.19 16.48
C LYS A 349 -33.10 37.99 17.27
N LYS A 350 -31.99 37.81 16.54
CA LYS A 350 -30.69 38.54 16.65
C LYS A 350 -29.55 37.66 16.14
N CYS A 351 -29.22 37.79 14.86
CA CYS A 351 -27.83 37.63 14.41
C CYS A 351 -27.64 38.46 13.14
N LYS A 352 -27.39 39.76 13.34
CA LYS A 352 -27.04 40.72 12.30
C LYS A 352 -25.52 40.77 12.21
N GLN A 353 -25.04 40.73 10.97
CA GLN A 353 -23.88 41.47 10.47
C GLN A 353 -22.48 41.02 10.93
N LEU A 354 -21.94 40.07 10.20
CA LEU A 354 -20.53 40.06 9.83
C LEU A 354 -20.48 39.69 8.34
N PHE A 355 -20.40 40.68 7.45
CA PHE A 355 -19.73 40.68 6.14
C PHE A 355 -20.17 41.95 5.39
N PRO A 356 -19.26 42.88 5.08
CA PRO A 356 -19.57 44.04 4.26
C PRO A 356 -19.74 43.62 2.80
N LYS A 357 -20.88 44.00 2.22
CA LYS A 357 -21.09 44.02 0.78
C LYS A 357 -20.58 45.36 0.25
N THR A 358 -19.56 45.33 -0.60
CA THR A 358 -19.32 46.40 -1.57
C THR A 358 -19.15 45.76 -2.95
N VAL A 359 -20.04 46.18 -3.83
CA VAL A 359 -20.15 45.88 -5.25
C VAL A 359 -19.43 46.98 -6.02
N ALA A 360 -18.65 46.59 -7.03
CA ALA A 360 -18.38 47.39 -8.22
C ALA A 360 -18.24 46.37 -9.37
N ALA A 361 -19.31 46.11 -10.13
CA ALA A 361 -19.66 46.84 -11.35
C ALA A 361 -18.55 46.79 -12.40
N TYR A 362 -18.52 45.70 -13.17
CA TYR A 362 -18.09 45.72 -14.56
C TYR A 362 -19.13 44.94 -15.38
N GLU A 363 -19.86 45.69 -16.19
CA GLU A 363 -20.81 45.20 -17.18
C GLU A 363 -20.06 44.58 -18.37
N ASN A 364 -20.77 43.70 -19.07
CA ASN A 364 -20.43 43.01 -20.33
C ASN A 364 -19.80 41.62 -20.21
N ALA A 365 -20.64 40.62 -19.91
CA ALA A 365 -20.44 39.27 -20.39
C ALA A 365 -21.79 38.63 -20.71
N THR A 366 -21.92 38.18 -21.96
CA THR A 366 -23.07 37.48 -22.54
C THR A 366 -23.50 36.28 -21.70
N ASP A 367 -24.80 36.21 -21.41
CA ASP A 367 -25.48 35.12 -20.72
C ASP A 367 -25.26 33.77 -21.40
N ILE A 368 -24.42 32.92 -20.79
CA ILE A 368 -24.47 31.46 -20.96
C ILE A 368 -24.97 30.89 -19.63
N LYS A 369 -26.23 30.47 -19.59
CA LYS A 369 -26.84 29.77 -18.46
C LYS A 369 -26.15 28.40 -18.28
N LEU A 370 -25.08 28.35 -17.50
CA LEU A 370 -24.47 27.11 -17.04
C LEU A 370 -25.25 26.59 -15.83
N ASP A 371 -26.35 25.89 -16.10
CA ASP A 371 -27.10 25.14 -15.09
C ASP A 371 -26.45 23.76 -14.89
N THR A 372 -25.32 23.73 -14.19
CA THR A 372 -24.68 22.49 -13.73
C THR A 372 -24.24 22.62 -12.29
N GLN A 373 -25.21 22.84 -11.40
CA GLN A 373 -25.04 22.42 -10.01
C GLN A 373 -24.98 20.88 -10.01
N PRO A 374 -23.89 20.24 -9.56
CA PRO A 374 -23.80 18.79 -9.50
C PRO A 374 -24.92 18.28 -8.60
N LYS A 375 -25.88 17.54 -9.19
CA LYS A 375 -26.98 16.96 -8.43
C LYS A 375 -26.38 16.07 -7.33
N PRO A 376 -26.81 16.21 -6.07
CA PRO A 376 -26.31 15.38 -4.99
C PRO A 376 -26.52 13.89 -5.34
N PRO A 377 -25.56 13.02 -5.03
CA PRO A 377 -25.62 11.61 -5.39
C PRO A 377 -26.91 11.00 -4.83
N LYS A 378 -27.77 10.50 -5.72
CA LYS A 378 -28.98 9.78 -5.33
C LYS A 378 -28.57 8.42 -4.79
N TRP A 379 -28.65 8.26 -3.47
CA TRP A 379 -28.44 6.98 -2.82
C TRP A 379 -29.57 6.02 -3.16
N THR A 380 -29.28 5.02 -4.00
CA THR A 380 -30.16 3.86 -4.19
C THR A 380 -30.23 3.05 -2.88
N GLU A 381 -31.31 2.31 -2.67
CA GLU A 381 -31.46 1.42 -1.50
C GLU A 381 -30.32 0.40 -1.39
N GLU A 382 -29.84 -0.10 -2.52
CA GLU A 382 -28.71 -1.03 -2.59
C GLU A 382 -27.41 -0.38 -2.11
N ASN A 383 -27.13 0.86 -2.51
CA ASN A 383 -25.96 1.61 -2.05
C ASN A 383 -26.02 1.88 -0.54
N LYS A 384 -27.21 2.13 0.01
CA LYS A 384 -27.40 2.25 1.46
C LYS A 384 -27.13 0.93 2.17
N LYS A 385 -27.69 -0.18 1.69
CA LYS A 385 -27.44 -1.53 2.26
C LYS A 385 -25.95 -1.87 2.24
N TYR A 386 -25.26 -1.57 1.15
CA TYR A 386 -23.82 -1.81 1.03
C TYR A 386 -23.01 -0.95 2.01
N ALA A 387 -23.31 0.34 2.13
CA ALA A 387 -22.65 1.23 3.09
C ALA A 387 -22.83 0.78 4.55
N PHE A 388 -24.04 0.34 4.93
CA PHE A 388 -24.27 -0.18 6.28
C PHE A 388 -23.59 -1.53 6.54
N LYS A 389 -23.50 -2.40 5.53
CA LYS A 389 -22.74 -3.66 5.64
C LYS A 389 -21.24 -3.39 5.86
N LEU A 390 -20.69 -2.40 5.16
CA LEU A 390 -19.30 -1.98 5.32
C LEU A 390 -19.04 -1.40 6.72
N LEU A 391 -19.94 -0.54 7.21
CA LEU A 391 -19.87 0.01 8.56
C LEU A 391 -19.95 -1.08 9.65
N ARG A 392 -20.73 -2.12 9.42
CA ARG A 392 -20.82 -3.28 10.34
C ARG A 392 -19.49 -4.04 10.37
N LEU A 393 -18.94 -4.39 9.21
CA LEU A 393 -17.62 -5.03 9.10
C LEU A 393 -16.51 -4.22 9.79
N MET A 394 -16.47 -2.90 9.61
CA MET A 394 -15.47 -2.04 10.24
C MET A 394 -15.61 -1.90 11.76
N ASN A 395 -16.81 -2.17 12.31
CA ASN A 395 -17.05 -2.14 13.74
C ASN A 395 -16.90 -3.52 14.39
N ASP A 396 -17.21 -4.60 13.66
CA ASP A 396 -17.03 -5.98 14.14
C ASP A 396 -15.55 -6.29 14.44
N ASP A 397 -14.61 -5.69 13.70
CA ASP A 397 -13.16 -5.80 13.96
C ASP A 397 -12.72 -5.18 15.30
N LYS A 398 -13.55 -4.31 15.90
CA LYS A 398 -13.24 -3.68 17.20
C LYS A 398 -13.76 -4.48 18.39
N GLU A 399 -14.74 -5.36 18.22
CA GLU A 399 -15.22 -6.21 19.33
C GLU A 399 -14.26 -7.34 19.69
N ASN A 400 -13.40 -7.77 18.75
CA ASN A 400 -12.37 -8.79 19.01
C ASN A 400 -11.01 -8.23 19.45
N GLN A 401 -10.86 -6.89 19.52
CA GLN A 401 -9.73 -6.26 20.20
C GLN A 401 -10.17 -5.84 21.59
N SER A 402 -9.75 -6.59 22.62
CA SER A 402 -9.87 -6.15 24.01
C SER A 402 -9.14 -4.82 24.20
N VAL A 403 -9.89 -3.71 24.12
CA VAL A 403 -9.37 -2.37 24.33
C VAL A 403 -8.97 -2.25 25.80
N GLU A 404 -7.67 -2.26 26.07
CA GLU A 404 -7.10 -1.81 27.34
C GLU A 404 -7.41 -0.31 27.51
N VAL A 405 -8.42 -0.02 28.34
CA VAL A 405 -8.76 1.36 28.74
C VAL A 405 -7.59 1.92 29.56
N LYS A 406 -6.77 2.76 28.94
CA LYS A 406 -5.75 3.55 29.66
C LYS A 406 -6.44 4.70 30.37
N HIS A 407 -6.59 4.57 31.69
CA HIS A 407 -6.94 5.72 32.52
C HIS A 407 -5.75 6.68 32.57
N THR A 408 -5.95 7.89 32.06
CA THR A 408 -5.08 9.04 32.35
C THR A 408 -5.36 9.48 33.78
N TYR A 409 -4.36 9.36 34.65
CA TYR A 409 -4.38 9.97 35.97
C TYR A 409 -4.36 11.50 35.83
N LEU A 410 -5.32 12.16 36.48
CA LEU A 410 -5.30 13.59 36.80
C LEU A 410 -4.74 13.77 38.21
#